data_AF-A0A420VT70-F1
#
_entry.id   AF-A0A420VT70-F1
#
_cell.length_a   1.000
_cell.length_b   1.000
_cell.length_c   1.000
_cell.angle_alpha   90.00
_cell.angle_beta   90.00
_cell.angle_gamma   90.00
#
_symmetry.space_group_name_H-M   'P 1'
#
loop_
_entity.id
_entity.type
_entity.pdbx_description
1 polymer ?
#
loop_
_entity_poly.entity_id
_entity_poly.type
_entity_poly.pdbx_seq_one_letter_code
_entity_poly.pdbx_strand_id
1 'polypeptide(L)'
;MLRKEKPLLLLITVWLIFALVSCRSYQIAPNGYTVEGDEYFINIDKNLAVFLGDDILKEENWQSNGGPINVSKVTAKYKNVLKHLNYPDTAYKVLFTGHMKGKYNYDMLAVINNFPNVKGKRNHLLDLTAFQREENREGRYFYNINEFKGQKLLHFVIPFNDRLWQEKMVSMIFLLPADFNDIAWAKDIVQSNVALYRNRYIFTPSRTAIQCPDDGSRSHLDYKIPEEKINKTGYMLMKAYGNVEGKRTLVVYRLMKPKDFYGSFVVCKGDYEILYTTLQDKIVWQTKINTEKDVVF
;
A
#
# COMPACT_ATOMS: atom_id res chain seq x y z
N MET A 1 35.69 44.78 30.41
CA MET A 1 34.63 44.60 29.39
C MET A 1 34.61 43.13 28.96
N LEU A 2 33.70 42.33 29.50
CA LEU A 2 33.61 40.90 29.19
C LEU A 2 33.05 40.67 27.77
N ARG A 3 33.80 39.90 26.98
CA ARG A 3 33.50 39.36 25.64
C ARG A 3 32.02 38.94 25.48
N LYS A 4 31.23 39.78 24.81
CA LYS A 4 29.83 39.51 24.42
C LYS A 4 29.68 38.68 23.13
N GLU A 5 30.77 38.31 22.47
CA GLU A 5 30.73 37.67 21.13
C GLU A 5 30.73 36.14 21.15
N LYS A 6 31.13 35.51 22.26
CA LYS A 6 31.15 34.05 22.41
C LYS A 6 29.77 33.35 22.42
N PRO A 7 28.68 33.91 23.02
CA PRO A 7 27.40 33.21 23.06
C PRO A 7 26.70 33.16 21.69
N LEU A 8 26.89 34.18 20.84
CA LEU A 8 26.26 34.25 19.52
C LEU A 8 26.84 33.20 18.56
N LEU A 9 28.16 33.05 18.55
CA LEU A 9 28.83 32.00 17.76
C LEU A 9 28.43 30.60 18.24
N LEU A 10 28.33 30.38 19.55
CA LEU A 10 27.90 29.09 20.10
C LEU A 10 26.45 28.75 19.72
N LEU A 11 25.55 29.74 19.73
CA LEU A 11 24.16 29.59 19.32
C LEU A 11 24.03 29.25 17.82
N ILE A 12 24.80 29.93 16.97
CA ILE A 12 24.84 29.68 15.52
C ILE A 12 25.35 28.28 15.23
N THR A 13 26.43 27.83 15.90
CA THR A 13 26.97 26.48 15.73
C THR A 13 25.99 25.42 16.22
N VAL A 14 25.30 25.63 17.33
CA VAL A 14 24.24 24.72 17.81
C VAL A 14 23.08 24.66 16.82
N TRP A 15 22.63 25.81 16.27
CA TRP A 15 21.58 25.86 15.25
C TRP A 15 21.99 25.15 13.94
N LEU A 16 23.24 25.33 13.49
CA LEU A 16 23.82 24.63 12.34
C LEU A 16 23.93 23.11 12.58
N ILE A 17 24.31 22.69 13.78
CA ILE A 17 24.33 21.27 14.17
C ILE A 17 22.90 20.72 14.15
N PHE A 18 21.91 21.43 14.69
CA PHE A 18 20.50 21.01 14.65
C PHE A 18 19.92 21.01 13.22
N ALA A 19 20.34 21.93 12.34
CA ALA A 19 19.94 21.96 10.94
C ALA A 19 20.61 20.86 10.10
N LEU A 20 21.84 20.46 10.44
CA LEU A 20 22.60 19.39 9.78
C LEU A 20 22.27 17.99 10.32
N VAL A 21 21.70 17.90 11.53
CA VAL A 21 20.99 16.71 12.00
C VAL A 21 19.63 16.70 11.28
N SER A 22 19.68 16.55 9.96
CA SER A 22 18.53 16.12 9.17
C SER A 22 17.97 14.90 9.89
N CYS A 23 16.76 15.05 10.43
CA CYS A 23 16.10 14.04 11.23
C CYS A 23 15.80 12.87 10.29
N ARG A 24 16.78 11.97 10.15
CA ARG A 24 16.66 10.78 9.31
C ARG A 24 15.49 9.97 9.87
N SER A 25 14.48 9.82 9.02
CA SER A 25 13.21 9.23 9.38
C SER A 25 12.77 8.41 8.20
N TYR A 26 12.26 7.21 8.49
CA TYR A 26 11.60 6.37 7.49
C TYR A 26 10.56 7.19 6.73
N GLN A 27 10.63 7.10 5.40
CA GLN A 27 9.74 7.76 4.48
C GLN A 27 8.72 6.76 3.94
N ILE A 28 7.49 7.22 3.70
CA ILE A 28 6.51 6.45 2.95
C ILE A 28 6.88 6.52 1.46
N ALA A 29 6.71 5.42 0.74
CA ALA A 29 6.76 5.39 -0.72
C ALA A 29 5.56 6.18 -1.27
N PRO A 30 5.78 7.23 -2.08
CA PRO A 30 4.68 8.03 -2.63
C PRO A 30 3.77 7.20 -3.54
N ASN A 31 2.60 7.76 -3.86
CA ASN A 31 1.64 7.19 -4.81
C ASN A 31 1.17 5.76 -4.46
N GLY A 32 1.05 5.48 -3.15
CA GLY A 32 0.41 4.29 -2.60
C GLY A 32 -1.08 4.53 -2.32
N TYR A 33 -1.92 3.52 -2.52
CA TYR A 33 -3.36 3.56 -2.20
C TYR A 33 -3.96 2.17 -1.97
N THR A 34 -5.14 2.16 -1.38
CA THR A 34 -6.06 1.01 -1.30
C THR A 34 -7.43 1.44 -1.81
N VAL A 35 -8.30 0.48 -2.13
CA VAL A 35 -9.68 0.76 -2.55
C VAL A 35 -10.63 -0.06 -1.70
N GLU A 36 -11.66 0.57 -1.13
CA GLU A 36 -12.73 -0.13 -0.43
C GLU A 36 -13.37 -1.18 -1.34
N GLY A 37 -13.38 -2.44 -0.90
CA GLY A 37 -13.83 -3.59 -1.70
C GLY A 37 -12.74 -4.26 -2.54
N ASP A 38 -11.47 -3.88 -2.37
CA ASP A 38 -10.31 -4.55 -2.97
C ASP A 38 -9.28 -4.97 -1.93
N GLU A 39 -8.63 -6.12 -2.17
CA GLU A 39 -7.76 -6.78 -1.19
C GLU A 39 -6.29 -6.35 -1.29
N TYR A 40 -6.00 -5.43 -2.20
CA TYR A 40 -4.65 -5.06 -2.56
C TYR A 40 -4.34 -3.62 -2.16
N PHE A 41 -3.15 -3.44 -1.59
CA PHE A 41 -2.46 -2.16 -1.62
C PHE A 41 -1.70 -2.04 -2.93
N ILE A 42 -1.80 -0.89 -3.58
CA ILE A 42 -1.12 -0.59 -4.84
C ILE A 42 -0.14 0.57 -4.65
N ASN A 43 1.10 0.42 -5.12
CA ASN A 43 2.05 1.53 -5.22
C ASN A 43 2.52 1.71 -6.67
N ILE A 44 2.20 2.88 -7.22
CA ILE A 44 2.46 3.22 -8.62
C ILE A 44 3.96 3.36 -8.88
N ASP A 45 4.66 4.12 -8.05
CA ASP A 45 6.08 4.45 -8.26
C ASP A 45 6.99 3.23 -8.10
N LYS A 46 6.58 2.27 -7.27
CA LYS A 46 7.28 1.01 -7.08
C LYS A 46 6.82 -0.10 -8.04
N ASN A 47 5.79 0.16 -8.86
CA ASN A 47 5.13 -0.83 -9.71
C ASN A 47 4.82 -2.12 -8.94
N LEU A 48 4.12 -1.99 -7.82
CA LEU A 48 3.94 -3.08 -6.85
C LEU A 48 2.51 -3.11 -6.32
N ALA A 49 1.98 -4.32 -6.18
CA ALA A 49 0.75 -4.62 -5.46
C ALA A 49 1.09 -5.52 -4.29
N VAL A 50 0.46 -5.33 -3.14
CA VAL A 50 0.62 -6.16 -1.94
C VAL A 50 -0.76 -6.65 -1.55
N PHE A 51 -0.98 -7.96 -1.54
CA PHE A 51 -2.19 -8.57 -1.01
C PHE A 51 -2.23 -8.41 0.51
N LEU A 52 -3.35 -7.91 1.04
CA LEU A 52 -3.51 -7.57 2.45
C LEU A 52 -4.29 -8.62 3.25
N GLY A 53 -4.97 -9.54 2.58
CA GLY A 53 -5.90 -10.51 3.18
C GLY A 53 -7.31 -9.96 3.36
N ASP A 54 -8.28 -10.85 3.51
CA ASP A 54 -9.72 -10.57 3.46
C ASP A 54 -10.21 -9.64 4.59
N ASP A 55 -9.47 -9.52 5.69
CA ASP A 55 -9.82 -8.62 6.79
C ASP A 55 -9.91 -7.16 6.32
N ILE A 56 -9.14 -6.77 5.29
CA ILE A 56 -9.26 -5.45 4.66
C ILE A 56 -10.66 -5.19 4.10
N LEU A 57 -11.42 -6.21 3.70
CA LEU A 57 -12.74 -6.05 3.08
C LEU A 57 -13.85 -5.75 4.09
N LYS A 58 -13.56 -5.87 5.39
CA LYS A 58 -14.55 -5.64 6.45
C LYS A 58 -14.89 -4.17 6.58
N GLU A 59 -16.19 -3.85 6.60
CA GLU A 59 -16.71 -2.48 6.65
C GLU A 59 -16.15 -1.66 7.82
N GLU A 60 -15.99 -2.28 9.00
CA GLU A 60 -15.45 -1.64 10.20
C GLU A 60 -14.03 -1.07 10.05
N ASN A 61 -13.26 -1.55 9.07
CA ASN A 61 -11.94 -1.05 8.75
C ASN A 61 -11.98 0.23 7.90
N TRP A 62 -13.10 0.50 7.21
CA TRP A 62 -13.27 1.64 6.29
C TRP A 62 -14.10 2.78 6.87
N GLN A 63 -14.70 2.60 8.05
CA GLN A 63 -15.50 3.62 8.73
C GLN A 63 -14.68 4.80 9.31
N SER A 64 -13.34 4.70 9.35
CA SER A 64 -12.46 5.77 9.80
C SER A 64 -12.10 6.75 8.67
N ASN A 65 -11.95 8.03 9.00
CA ASN A 65 -11.43 9.04 8.07
C ASN A 65 -10.03 8.64 7.58
N GLY A 66 -9.93 8.06 6.38
CA GLY A 66 -8.67 7.68 5.73
C GLY A 66 -8.43 6.18 5.54
N GLY A 67 -9.40 5.33 5.89
CA GLY A 67 -9.31 3.88 5.72
C GLY A 67 -8.29 3.21 6.66
N PRO A 68 -8.11 1.88 6.53
CA PRO A 68 -7.28 1.10 7.46
C PRO A 68 -5.79 1.19 7.17
N ILE A 69 -5.42 1.66 5.97
CA ILE A 69 -4.04 1.77 5.48
C ILE A 69 -3.61 3.25 5.44
N ASN A 70 -2.58 3.56 6.22
CA ASN A 70 -1.93 4.86 6.22
C ASN A 70 -0.71 4.87 5.28
N VAL A 71 -0.75 5.81 4.33
CA VAL A 71 0.29 6.09 3.33
C VAL A 71 0.88 7.51 3.44
N SER A 72 0.61 8.21 4.53
CA SER A 72 1.01 9.63 4.69
C SER A 72 2.34 9.80 5.42
N LYS A 73 2.48 9.14 6.58
CA LYS A 73 3.67 9.24 7.45
C LYS A 73 3.87 7.99 8.29
N VAL A 74 5.13 7.67 8.59
CA VAL A 74 5.46 6.61 9.55
C VAL A 74 5.37 7.17 10.97
N THR A 75 4.50 6.60 11.81
CA THR A 75 4.36 7.03 13.22
C THR A 75 5.53 6.52 14.07
N ALA A 76 5.72 7.13 15.26
CA ALA A 76 6.81 6.74 16.16
C ALA A 76 6.79 5.24 16.53
N LYS A 77 5.59 4.66 16.70
CA LYS A 77 5.41 3.21 16.93
C LYS A 77 6.11 2.39 15.85
N TYR A 78 5.79 2.62 14.58
CA TYR A 78 6.35 1.87 13.46
C TYR A 78 7.83 2.18 13.20
N LYS A 79 8.28 3.42 13.44
CA LYS A 79 9.72 3.75 13.38
C LYS A 79 10.52 2.91 14.37
N ASN A 80 10.00 2.70 15.58
CA ASN A 80 10.69 1.91 16.60
C ASN A 80 10.73 0.42 16.24
N VAL A 81 9.67 -0.11 15.62
CA VAL A 81 9.64 -1.48 15.09
C VAL A 81 10.70 -1.67 14.01
N LEU A 82 10.76 -0.76 13.04
CA LEU A 82 11.75 -0.83 11.95
C LEU A 82 13.19 -0.73 12.45
N LYS A 83 13.44 0.10 13.47
CA LYS A 83 14.75 0.16 14.14
C LYS A 83 15.09 -1.14 14.86
N HIS A 84 14.13 -1.72 15.58
CA HIS A 84 14.30 -3.00 16.27
C HIS A 84 14.63 -4.13 15.28
N LEU A 85 14.04 -4.10 14.08
CA LEU A 85 14.31 -5.05 13.00
C LEU A 85 15.50 -4.66 12.11
N ASN A 86 16.32 -3.68 12.52
CA ASN A 86 17.53 -3.25 11.83
C ASN A 86 17.35 -2.77 10.38
N TYR A 87 16.19 -2.19 10.04
CA TYR A 87 16.01 -1.56 8.72
C TYR A 87 16.69 -0.19 8.66
N PRO A 88 17.65 0.06 7.75
CA PRO A 88 18.20 1.40 7.55
C PRO A 88 17.17 2.30 6.85
N ASP A 89 16.92 3.48 7.40
CA ASP A 89 15.94 4.45 6.88
C ASP A 89 16.31 5.07 5.52
N THR A 90 17.58 4.98 5.13
CA THR A 90 18.08 5.39 3.81
C THR A 90 17.92 4.29 2.76
N ALA A 91 17.97 3.02 3.17
CA ALA A 91 17.94 1.87 2.28
C ALA A 91 16.52 1.40 1.98
N TYR A 92 15.56 1.71 2.84
CA TYR A 92 14.18 1.22 2.74
C TYR A 92 13.16 2.36 2.73
N LYS A 93 12.03 2.10 2.08
CA LYS A 93 10.81 2.91 2.22
C LYS A 93 9.69 2.05 2.78
N VAL A 94 8.85 2.67 3.59
CA VAL A 94 7.61 2.07 4.06
C VAL A 94 6.58 2.21 2.95
N LEU A 95 5.97 1.11 2.52
CA LEU A 95 4.88 1.13 1.55
C LEU A 95 3.61 1.64 2.22
N PHE A 96 3.28 1.07 3.37
CA PHE A 96 2.17 1.48 4.21
C PHE A 96 2.35 1.00 5.65
N THR A 97 1.52 1.56 6.53
CA THR A 97 1.26 1.05 7.87
C THR A 97 -0.24 0.98 8.06
N GLY A 98 -0.77 0.00 8.76
CA GLY A 98 -2.21 -0.13 8.96
C GLY A 98 -2.55 -0.82 10.26
N HIS A 99 -3.79 -0.61 10.70
CA HIS A 99 -4.39 -1.34 11.80
C HIS A 99 -5.64 -2.02 11.25
N MET A 100 -5.70 -3.33 11.41
CA MET A 100 -6.78 -4.17 10.90
C MET A 100 -7.56 -4.76 12.05
N LYS A 101 -8.88 -4.68 11.95
CA LYS A 101 -9.83 -5.46 12.73
C LYS A 101 -10.35 -6.62 11.89
N GLY A 102 -10.49 -7.79 12.48
CA GLY A 102 -10.67 -8.98 11.68
C GLY A 102 -10.85 -10.25 12.47
N LYS A 103 -10.31 -11.35 11.94
CA LYS A 103 -10.14 -12.58 12.74
C LYS A 103 -9.31 -12.28 13.99
N TYR A 104 -8.34 -11.38 13.84
CA TYR A 104 -7.52 -10.83 14.90
C TYR A 104 -7.49 -9.30 14.79
N ASN A 105 -7.18 -8.62 15.89
CA ASN A 105 -6.82 -7.20 15.87
C ASN A 105 -5.31 -7.10 15.79
N TYR A 106 -4.78 -6.52 14.71
CA TYR A 106 -3.35 -6.48 14.46
C TYR A 106 -2.92 -5.21 13.75
N ASP A 107 -1.65 -4.85 13.93
CA ASP A 107 -1.04 -3.86 13.06
C ASP A 107 -0.23 -4.56 11.98
N MET A 108 -0.19 -3.94 10.81
CA MET A 108 0.57 -4.41 9.66
C MET A 108 1.41 -3.27 9.12
N LEU A 109 2.64 -3.57 8.73
CA LEU A 109 3.42 -2.67 7.90
C LEU A 109 4.11 -3.44 6.78
N ALA A 110 4.25 -2.77 5.63
CA ALA A 110 5.04 -3.29 4.54
C ALA A 110 6.18 -2.34 4.20
N VAL A 111 7.35 -2.89 3.91
CA VAL A 111 8.54 -2.13 3.52
C VAL A 111 9.18 -2.71 2.28
N ILE A 112 9.83 -1.86 1.49
CA ILE A 112 10.56 -2.26 0.29
C ILE A 112 11.96 -1.63 0.30
N ASN A 113 12.95 -2.37 -0.19
CA ASN A 113 14.27 -1.78 -0.43
C ASN A 113 14.19 -0.75 -1.58
N ASN A 114 14.85 0.39 -1.41
CA ASN A 114 14.87 1.44 -2.42
C ASN A 114 15.78 1.11 -3.58
N PHE A 115 16.93 0.53 -3.26
CA PHE A 115 17.98 0.23 -4.22
C PHE A 115 18.49 -1.18 -3.98
N PRO A 116 18.88 -1.88 -5.05
CA PRO A 116 19.58 -3.14 -4.93
C PRO A 116 20.96 -2.92 -4.30
N ASN A 117 21.67 -4.01 -4.01
CA ASN A 117 23.07 -3.88 -3.63
C ASN A 117 23.88 -3.27 -4.77
N VAL A 118 25.04 -2.67 -4.44
CA VAL A 118 25.96 -2.09 -5.43
C VAL A 118 27.35 -2.70 -5.25
N LYS A 119 27.94 -3.14 -6.37
CA LYS A 119 29.28 -3.75 -6.37
C LYS A 119 30.31 -2.82 -5.74
N GLY A 120 31.10 -3.36 -4.80
CA GLY A 120 32.16 -2.62 -4.09
C GLY A 120 31.67 -1.70 -2.98
N LYS A 121 30.36 -1.66 -2.68
CA LYS A 121 29.81 -0.96 -1.51
C LYS A 121 29.39 -1.95 -0.43
N ARG A 122 29.35 -1.48 0.81
CA ARG A 122 28.82 -2.27 1.94
C ARG A 122 27.36 -2.64 1.67
N ASN A 123 27.01 -3.91 1.90
CA ASN A 123 25.64 -4.39 1.81
C ASN A 123 24.74 -3.56 2.74
N HIS A 124 23.68 -2.97 2.19
CA HIS A 124 22.67 -2.19 2.92
C HIS A 124 21.33 -2.90 3.01
N LEU A 125 21.21 -4.07 2.38
CA LEU A 125 20.04 -4.93 2.48
C LEU A 125 20.01 -5.61 3.85
N LEU A 126 18.82 -6.06 4.22
CA LEU A 126 18.56 -6.69 5.50
C LEU A 126 19.30 -8.02 5.53
N ASP A 127 19.94 -8.33 6.66
CA ASP A 127 20.58 -9.61 6.86
C ASP A 127 19.51 -10.68 7.15
N LEU A 128 19.41 -11.67 6.28
CA LEU A 128 18.44 -12.75 6.35
C LEU A 128 19.03 -14.04 6.93
N THR A 129 20.30 -14.04 7.36
CA THR A 129 20.99 -15.25 7.84
C THR A 129 20.32 -15.90 9.05
N ALA A 130 19.73 -15.10 9.94
CA ALA A 130 19.01 -15.58 11.12
C ALA A 130 17.53 -15.93 10.84
N PHE A 131 17.05 -15.76 9.61
CA PHE A 131 15.66 -16.03 9.26
C PHE A 131 15.47 -17.49 8.87
N GLN A 132 14.31 -18.04 9.22
CA GLN A 132 13.86 -19.31 8.69
C GLN A 132 13.47 -19.13 7.23
N ARG A 133 13.85 -20.08 6.36
CA ARG A 133 13.46 -20.08 4.94
C ARG A 133 12.31 -21.05 4.73
N GLU A 134 11.28 -20.58 4.04
CA GLU A 134 10.21 -21.43 3.51
C GLU A 134 10.19 -21.31 1.99
N GLU A 135 10.06 -22.44 1.31
CA GLU A 135 10.09 -22.51 -0.15
C GLU A 135 9.11 -23.58 -0.63
N ASN A 136 8.34 -23.22 -1.64
CA ASN A 136 7.35 -24.08 -2.26
C ASN A 136 7.30 -23.78 -3.77
N ARG A 137 6.31 -24.36 -4.46
CA ARG A 137 6.14 -24.19 -5.91
C ARG A 137 5.88 -22.74 -6.34
N GLU A 138 5.34 -21.90 -5.46
CA GLU A 138 5.00 -20.50 -5.75
C GLU A 138 6.21 -19.58 -5.61
N GLY A 139 7.16 -19.96 -4.76
CA GLY A 139 8.40 -19.23 -4.56
C GLY A 139 8.96 -19.46 -3.16
N ARG A 140 9.78 -18.53 -2.71
CA ARG A 140 10.41 -18.58 -1.39
C ARG A 140 10.18 -17.29 -0.63
N TYR A 141 10.17 -17.40 0.69
CA TYR A 141 10.20 -16.27 1.60
C TYR A 141 11.01 -16.64 2.84
N PHE A 142 11.42 -15.61 3.56
CA PHE A 142 12.15 -15.73 4.82
C PHE A 142 11.28 -15.19 5.93
N TYR A 143 11.34 -15.78 7.11
CA TYR A 143 10.59 -15.26 8.25
C TYR A 143 11.32 -15.42 9.57
N ASN A 144 11.00 -14.52 10.49
CA ASN A 144 11.41 -14.59 11.89
C ASN A 144 10.22 -14.22 12.78
N ILE A 145 10.18 -14.82 13.97
CA ILE A 145 9.14 -14.61 14.98
C ILE A 145 9.85 -14.13 16.23
N ASN A 146 9.53 -12.91 16.64
CA ASN A 146 10.11 -12.27 17.82
C ASN A 146 9.01 -11.63 18.67
N GLU A 147 9.42 -10.91 19.71
CA GLU A 147 8.55 -10.10 20.53
C GLU A 147 8.99 -8.63 20.49
N PHE A 148 8.03 -7.71 20.51
CA PHE A 148 8.29 -6.29 20.62
C PHE A 148 7.29 -5.65 21.56
N LYS A 149 7.77 -5.17 22.72
CA LYS A 149 6.93 -4.50 23.75
C LYS A 149 5.70 -5.31 24.15
N GLY A 150 5.86 -6.62 24.35
CA GLY A 150 4.77 -7.52 24.74
C GLY A 150 3.78 -7.84 23.61
N GLN A 151 4.07 -7.47 22.37
CA GLN A 151 3.33 -7.94 21.20
C GLN A 151 4.14 -9.02 20.47
N LYS A 152 3.45 -9.99 19.89
CA LYS A 152 4.10 -10.95 18.99
C LYS A 152 4.39 -10.28 17.65
N LEU A 153 5.63 -10.38 17.20
CA LEU A 153 6.11 -9.76 15.98
C LEU A 153 6.43 -10.86 14.97
N LEU A 154 5.64 -10.93 13.91
CA LEU A 154 5.91 -11.81 12.77
C LEU A 154 6.52 -10.98 11.65
N HIS A 155 7.71 -11.36 11.20
CA HIS A 155 8.46 -10.62 10.19
C HIS A 155 8.75 -11.52 9.01
N PHE A 156 8.13 -11.23 7.87
CA PHE A 156 8.31 -11.94 6.62
C PHE A 156 9.06 -11.07 5.60
N VAL A 157 9.93 -11.69 4.80
CA VAL A 157 10.68 -11.06 3.72
C VAL A 157 10.52 -11.89 2.45
N ILE A 158 9.92 -11.28 1.43
CA ILE A 158 9.60 -11.89 0.15
C ILE A 158 10.54 -11.29 -0.91
N PRO A 159 11.61 -12.00 -1.31
CA PRO A 159 12.38 -11.61 -2.48
C PRO A 159 11.56 -11.84 -3.75
N PHE A 160 11.54 -10.86 -4.64
CA PHE A 160 10.86 -10.97 -5.94
C PHE A 160 11.73 -10.57 -7.13
N ASN A 161 12.94 -10.09 -6.87
CA ASN A 161 14.02 -10.09 -7.85
C ASN A 161 15.31 -10.48 -7.13
N ASP A 162 15.89 -11.60 -7.51
CA ASP A 162 17.13 -12.13 -6.92
C ASP A 162 18.35 -11.93 -7.82
N ARG A 163 18.18 -11.22 -8.94
CA ARG A 163 19.31 -10.90 -9.82
C ARG A 163 20.30 -10.04 -9.04
N LEU A 164 21.55 -10.48 -9.03
CA LEU A 164 22.66 -9.79 -8.38
C LEU A 164 22.71 -8.32 -8.83
N TRP A 165 22.82 -7.41 -7.87
CA TRP A 165 22.80 -5.95 -8.07
C TRP A 165 21.47 -5.38 -8.63
N GLN A 166 20.40 -6.18 -8.61
CA GLN A 166 19.04 -5.77 -8.94
C GLN A 166 18.04 -6.30 -7.92
N GLU A 167 18.52 -6.67 -6.72
CA GLU A 167 17.73 -7.30 -5.70
C GLU A 167 16.53 -6.44 -5.30
N LYS A 168 15.35 -7.06 -5.25
CA LYS A 168 14.13 -6.43 -4.74
C LYS A 168 13.43 -7.38 -3.78
N MET A 169 13.03 -6.84 -2.65
CA MET A 169 12.29 -7.56 -1.62
C MET A 169 11.23 -6.67 -0.99
N VAL A 170 10.08 -7.26 -0.71
CA VAL A 170 9.05 -6.68 0.16
C VAL A 170 9.15 -7.39 1.50
N SER A 171 9.05 -6.65 2.59
CA SER A 171 8.87 -7.25 3.90
C SER A 171 7.50 -6.92 4.43
N MET A 172 6.81 -7.92 4.97
CA MET A 172 5.51 -7.80 5.60
C MET A 172 5.70 -8.10 7.08
N ILE A 173 5.35 -7.15 7.94
CA ILE A 173 5.56 -7.25 9.38
C ILE A 173 4.21 -7.08 10.05
N PHE A 174 3.89 -8.01 10.95
CA PHE A 174 2.66 -8.04 11.72
C PHE A 174 2.99 -7.86 13.20
N LEU A 175 2.24 -6.99 13.88
CA LEU A 175 2.24 -6.85 15.33
C LEU A 175 0.91 -7.37 15.85
N LEU A 176 0.97 -8.45 16.61
CA LEU A 176 -0.17 -9.23 17.06
C LEU A 176 -0.22 -9.26 18.60
N PRO A 177 -1.36 -9.63 19.19
CA PRO A 177 -1.44 -9.92 20.62
C PRO A 177 -0.36 -10.92 21.08
N ALA A 178 0.07 -10.82 22.34
CA ALA A 178 1.16 -11.63 22.89
C ALA A 178 0.90 -13.15 22.79
N ASP A 179 -0.36 -13.53 23.00
CA ASP A 179 -0.88 -14.90 23.02
C ASP A 179 -1.23 -15.44 21.64
N PHE A 180 -0.93 -14.69 20.57
CA PHE A 180 -1.21 -15.11 19.20
C PHE A 180 -0.45 -16.39 18.82
N ASN A 181 -1.16 -17.42 18.38
CA ASN A 181 -0.56 -18.72 18.02
C ASN A 181 -0.87 -19.22 16.60
N ASP A 182 -1.76 -18.55 15.86
CA ASP A 182 -2.15 -18.95 14.50
C ASP A 182 -1.18 -18.40 13.43
N ILE A 183 0.07 -18.87 13.46
CA ILE A 183 1.09 -18.42 12.51
C ILE A 183 0.71 -18.76 11.06
N ALA A 184 -0.09 -19.81 10.85
CA ALA A 184 -0.55 -20.24 9.53
C ALA A 184 -1.37 -19.14 8.84
N TRP A 185 -2.27 -18.48 9.56
CA TRP A 185 -3.04 -17.34 9.01
C TRP A 185 -2.14 -16.25 8.41
N ALA A 186 -1.06 -15.86 9.10
CA ALA A 186 -0.14 -14.84 8.59
C ALA A 186 0.67 -15.36 7.38
N LYS A 187 1.03 -16.65 7.40
CA LYS A 187 1.71 -17.31 6.29
C LYS A 187 0.83 -17.36 5.04
N ASP A 188 -0.48 -17.59 5.17
CA ASP A 188 -1.38 -17.63 4.02
C ASP A 188 -1.40 -16.28 3.27
N ILE A 189 -1.50 -15.16 4.00
CA ILE A 189 -1.41 -13.81 3.42
C ILE A 189 -0.06 -13.60 2.70
N VAL A 190 1.03 -14.04 3.32
CA VAL A 190 2.39 -13.93 2.75
C VAL A 190 2.54 -14.81 1.51
N GLN A 191 2.01 -16.03 1.53
CA GLN A 191 2.05 -16.96 0.40
C GLN A 191 1.29 -16.42 -0.81
N SER A 192 0.16 -15.75 -0.63
CA SER A 192 -0.54 -15.06 -1.72
C SER A 192 0.34 -13.99 -2.39
N ASN A 193 1.14 -13.26 -1.61
CA ASN A 193 2.10 -12.29 -2.15
C ASN A 193 3.29 -12.97 -2.85
N VAL A 194 3.80 -14.08 -2.31
CA VAL A 194 4.85 -14.89 -2.96
C VAL A 194 4.38 -15.37 -4.34
N ALA A 195 3.15 -15.90 -4.41
CA ALA A 195 2.54 -16.36 -5.66
C ALA A 195 2.33 -15.21 -6.65
N LEU A 196 1.85 -14.05 -6.16
CA LEU A 196 1.70 -12.84 -6.96
C LEU A 196 3.03 -12.42 -7.61
N TYR A 197 4.13 -12.46 -6.85
CA TYR A 197 5.45 -12.01 -7.30
C TYR A 197 6.25 -13.04 -8.10
N ARG A 198 5.69 -14.23 -8.34
CA ARG A 198 6.32 -15.27 -9.14
C ARG A 198 6.65 -14.78 -10.55
N ASN A 199 7.58 -15.48 -11.22
CA ASN A 199 8.11 -15.16 -12.54
C ASN A 199 7.04 -14.57 -13.49
N ARG A 200 7.26 -13.31 -13.88
CA ARG A 200 6.37 -12.47 -14.72
C ARG A 200 5.24 -11.75 -13.97
N TYR A 201 5.45 -11.33 -12.72
CA TYR A 201 4.57 -10.36 -12.07
C TYR A 201 4.18 -9.23 -13.04
N ILE A 202 2.88 -9.13 -13.35
CA ILE A 202 2.30 -8.06 -14.16
C ILE A 202 1.68 -7.07 -13.20
N PHE A 203 2.21 -5.85 -13.17
CA PHE A 203 1.64 -4.80 -12.36
C PHE A 203 0.33 -4.30 -12.98
N THR A 204 -0.78 -4.51 -12.28
CA THR A 204 -2.09 -4.03 -12.70
C THR A 204 -2.63 -3.04 -11.66
N PRO A 205 -2.47 -1.72 -11.85
CA PRO A 205 -2.93 -0.71 -10.90
C PRO A 205 -4.43 -0.41 -11.05
N SER A 206 -5.22 -1.37 -11.53
CA SER A 206 -6.64 -1.18 -11.85
C SER A 206 -7.32 -2.53 -11.81
N ARG A 207 -8.56 -2.58 -11.33
CA ARG A 207 -9.36 -3.80 -11.35
C ARG A 207 -10.44 -3.66 -12.39
N THR A 208 -10.36 -4.47 -13.44
CA THR A 208 -11.29 -4.46 -14.59
C THR A 208 -12.12 -5.74 -14.69
N ALA A 209 -12.00 -6.67 -13.74
CA ALA A 209 -12.67 -7.96 -13.81
C ALA A 209 -14.14 -7.84 -13.42
N ILE A 210 -15.04 -8.12 -14.37
CA ILE A 210 -16.49 -8.10 -14.18
C ILE A 210 -17.05 -9.41 -14.74
N GLN A 211 -17.74 -10.17 -13.90
CA GLN A 211 -18.42 -11.40 -14.27
C GLN A 211 -19.89 -11.09 -14.57
N CYS A 212 -20.18 -10.62 -15.77
CA CYS A 212 -21.56 -10.63 -16.27
C CYS A 212 -21.82 -11.96 -16.96
N PRO A 213 -23.01 -12.57 -16.76
CA PRO A 213 -23.47 -13.68 -17.59
C PRO A 213 -23.36 -13.33 -19.08
N ASP A 214 -23.10 -14.33 -19.91
CA ASP A 214 -22.97 -14.13 -21.36
C ASP A 214 -24.35 -14.20 -22.04
N ASP A 215 -25.27 -13.34 -21.59
CA ASP A 215 -26.70 -13.34 -21.93
C ASP A 215 -27.20 -11.96 -22.41
N GLY A 216 -26.29 -11.05 -22.75
CA GLY A 216 -26.63 -9.66 -23.13
C GLY A 216 -26.85 -8.71 -21.95
N SER A 217 -26.55 -9.15 -20.73
CA SER A 217 -26.51 -8.31 -19.51
C SER A 217 -25.30 -7.37 -19.43
N ARG A 218 -24.34 -7.47 -20.36
CA ARG A 218 -23.19 -6.54 -20.44
C ARG A 218 -23.64 -5.19 -20.99
N SER A 219 -23.06 -4.12 -20.45
CA SER A 219 -23.27 -2.74 -20.85
C SER A 219 -21.99 -1.92 -20.68
N HIS A 220 -21.98 -0.70 -21.19
CA HIS A 220 -20.90 0.26 -21.04
C HIS A 220 -21.33 1.35 -20.06
N LEU A 221 -20.52 1.54 -19.02
CA LEU A 221 -20.60 2.70 -18.14
C LEU A 221 -19.56 3.70 -18.64
N ASP A 222 -20.06 4.69 -19.36
CA ASP A 222 -19.25 5.80 -19.84
C ASP A 222 -19.27 6.94 -18.84
N TYR A 223 -18.14 7.65 -18.71
CA TYR A 223 -18.03 8.80 -17.84
C TYR A 223 -17.23 9.92 -18.49
N LYS A 224 -17.60 11.15 -18.14
CA LYS A 224 -16.86 12.38 -18.44
C LYS A 224 -16.80 13.24 -17.18
N ILE A 225 -15.58 13.50 -16.71
CA ILE A 225 -15.31 14.33 -15.54
C ILE A 225 -15.54 15.80 -15.93
N PRO A 226 -16.26 16.60 -15.12
CA PRO A 226 -16.41 18.04 -15.36
C PRO A 226 -15.05 18.74 -15.42
N GLU A 227 -14.90 19.71 -16.33
CA GLU A 227 -13.60 20.32 -16.65
C GLU A 227 -12.93 20.97 -15.43
N GLU A 228 -13.73 21.61 -14.57
CA GLU A 228 -13.29 22.24 -13.33
C GLU A 228 -12.84 21.25 -12.24
N LYS A 229 -13.13 19.96 -12.42
CA LYS A 229 -12.76 18.88 -11.49
C LYS A 229 -11.56 18.07 -11.97
N ILE A 230 -11.11 18.24 -13.22
CA ILE A 230 -10.00 17.47 -13.78
C ILE A 230 -8.70 17.77 -13.01
N ASN A 231 -8.09 16.74 -12.45
CA ASN A 231 -6.80 16.89 -11.78
C ASN A 231 -5.65 17.04 -12.79
N LYS A 232 -4.78 18.04 -12.58
CA LYS A 232 -3.71 18.40 -13.53
C LYS A 232 -2.32 17.88 -13.16
N THR A 233 -2.07 17.50 -11.90
CA THR A 233 -0.71 17.30 -11.39
C THR A 233 -0.46 15.93 -10.74
N GLY A 234 -1.51 15.16 -10.40
CA GLY A 234 -1.37 13.89 -9.68
C GLY A 234 -2.27 12.78 -10.21
N TYR A 235 -2.03 11.57 -9.73
CA TYR A 235 -2.89 10.43 -9.99
C TYR A 235 -4.19 10.52 -9.19
N MET A 236 -5.25 9.99 -9.77
CA MET A 236 -6.59 9.92 -9.17
C MET A 236 -7.17 8.52 -9.41
N LEU A 237 -8.27 8.20 -8.74
CA LEU A 237 -8.99 6.95 -8.94
C LEU A 237 -10.38 7.26 -9.48
N MET A 238 -10.77 6.52 -10.51
CA MET A 238 -12.17 6.42 -10.93
C MET A 238 -12.68 5.08 -10.47
N LYS A 239 -13.74 5.07 -9.66
CA LYS A 239 -14.31 3.87 -9.04
C LYS A 239 -15.78 3.77 -9.37
N ALA A 240 -16.27 2.57 -9.67
CA ALA A 240 -17.69 2.31 -9.81
C ALA A 240 -18.13 1.27 -8.78
N TYR A 241 -19.18 1.61 -8.05
CA TYR A 241 -19.84 0.76 -7.07
C TYR A 241 -21.25 0.42 -7.56
N GLY A 242 -21.61 -0.85 -7.50
CA GLY A 242 -22.96 -1.33 -7.81
C GLY A 242 -23.64 -1.88 -6.55
N ASN A 243 -24.91 -2.24 -6.68
CA ASN A 243 -25.63 -2.98 -5.66
C ASN A 243 -25.60 -4.48 -5.99
N VAL A 244 -24.93 -5.28 -5.16
CA VAL A 244 -24.92 -6.75 -5.26
C VAL A 244 -25.53 -7.29 -3.98
N GLU A 245 -26.65 -8.01 -4.10
CA GLU A 245 -27.38 -8.60 -2.97
C GLU A 245 -27.74 -7.60 -1.85
N GLY A 246 -28.08 -6.36 -2.22
CA GLY A 246 -28.44 -5.30 -1.27
C GLY A 246 -27.24 -4.58 -0.65
N LYS A 247 -26.00 -4.92 -1.04
CA LYS A 247 -24.78 -4.30 -0.53
C LYS A 247 -24.09 -3.47 -1.60
N ARG A 248 -23.53 -2.33 -1.18
CA ARG A 248 -22.65 -1.51 -2.02
C ARG A 248 -21.35 -2.28 -2.24
N THR A 249 -21.04 -2.62 -3.48
CA THR A 249 -19.88 -3.45 -3.83
C THR A 249 -19.06 -2.76 -4.91
N LEU A 250 -17.73 -2.77 -4.73
CA LEU A 250 -16.80 -2.30 -5.75
C LEU A 250 -16.89 -3.21 -6.98
N VAL A 251 -17.21 -2.64 -8.13
CA VAL A 251 -17.34 -3.38 -9.38
C VAL A 251 -16.08 -3.24 -10.23
N VAL A 252 -15.54 -2.02 -10.30
CA VAL A 252 -14.34 -1.69 -11.09
C VAL A 252 -13.69 -0.44 -10.53
N TYR A 253 -12.38 -0.36 -10.67
CA TYR A 253 -11.68 0.92 -10.55
C TYR A 253 -10.54 1.03 -11.55
N ARG A 254 -10.22 2.27 -11.90
CA ARG A 254 -9.12 2.63 -12.79
C ARG A 254 -8.27 3.72 -12.17
N LEU A 255 -6.96 3.55 -12.32
CA LEU A 255 -5.99 4.61 -12.07
C LEU A 255 -6.05 5.63 -13.21
N MET A 256 -6.32 6.88 -12.86
CA MET A 256 -6.40 8.01 -13.78
C MET A 256 -5.08 8.79 -13.72
N LYS A 257 -4.44 8.98 -14.87
CA LYS A 257 -3.25 9.84 -15.01
C LYS A 257 -3.65 11.32 -14.95
N PRO A 258 -2.70 12.22 -14.66
CA PRO A 258 -2.97 13.66 -14.73
C PRO A 258 -3.56 14.04 -16.09
N LYS A 259 -4.62 14.86 -16.08
CA LYS A 259 -5.39 15.31 -17.24
C LYS A 259 -6.30 14.25 -17.91
N ASP A 260 -6.37 13.02 -17.41
CA ASP A 260 -7.40 12.07 -17.87
C ASP A 260 -8.78 12.56 -17.40
N PHE A 261 -9.76 12.56 -18.32
CA PHE A 261 -11.08 13.15 -18.06
C PHE A 261 -12.28 12.36 -18.59
N TYR A 262 -12.06 11.33 -19.39
CA TYR A 262 -13.14 10.48 -19.91
C TYR A 262 -12.70 9.01 -19.95
N GLY A 263 -13.68 8.12 -20.04
CA GLY A 263 -13.43 6.70 -20.20
C GLY A 263 -14.70 5.88 -20.12
N SER A 264 -14.53 4.56 -20.22
CA SER A 264 -15.61 3.58 -20.18
C SER A 264 -15.19 2.37 -19.35
N PHE A 265 -16.15 1.77 -18.66
CA PHE A 265 -16.05 0.46 -18.01
C PHE A 265 -17.07 -0.50 -18.63
N VAL A 266 -16.67 -1.75 -18.86
CA VAL A 266 -17.60 -2.80 -19.26
C VAL A 266 -18.23 -3.37 -18.00
N VAL A 267 -19.48 -3.03 -17.71
CA VAL A 267 -20.20 -3.46 -16.49
C VAL A 267 -21.42 -4.29 -16.83
N CYS A 268 -22.10 -4.84 -15.82
CA CYS A 268 -23.42 -5.41 -16.05
C CYS A 268 -24.45 -4.28 -16.14
N LYS A 269 -25.64 -4.57 -16.65
CA LYS A 269 -26.76 -3.64 -16.64
C LYS A 269 -27.21 -3.41 -15.19
N GLY A 270 -27.43 -2.16 -14.81
CA GLY A 270 -27.92 -1.80 -13.48
C GLY A 270 -27.58 -0.37 -13.07
N ASP A 271 -27.78 -0.07 -11.79
CA ASP A 271 -27.47 1.22 -11.19
C ASP A 271 -26.07 1.22 -10.55
N TYR A 272 -25.31 2.27 -10.87
CA TYR A 272 -23.95 2.45 -10.41
C TYR A 272 -23.72 3.83 -9.81
N GLU A 273 -22.97 3.87 -8.71
CA GLU A 273 -22.33 5.07 -8.19
C GLU A 273 -20.91 5.15 -8.73
N ILE A 274 -20.57 6.29 -9.33
CA ILE A 274 -19.23 6.58 -9.83
C ILE A 274 -18.59 7.61 -8.91
N LEU A 275 -17.39 7.30 -8.41
CA LEU A 275 -16.59 8.20 -7.59
C LEU A 275 -15.25 8.50 -8.28
N TYR A 276 -14.94 9.79 -8.40
CA TYR A 276 -13.60 10.29 -8.73
C TYR A 276 -12.93 10.79 -7.46
N THR A 277 -11.88 10.11 -7.04
CA THR A 277 -11.23 10.35 -5.74
C THR A 277 -9.74 10.59 -5.88
N THR A 278 -9.14 11.21 -4.87
CA THR A 278 -7.68 11.14 -4.69
C THR A 278 -7.26 9.71 -4.35
N LEU A 279 -5.94 9.46 -4.34
CA LEU A 279 -5.36 8.19 -3.86
C LEU A 279 -5.61 7.90 -2.38
N GLN A 280 -6.09 8.89 -1.60
CA GLN A 280 -6.44 8.75 -0.18
C GLN A 280 -7.95 8.90 0.03
N ASP A 281 -8.74 8.49 -0.96
CA ASP A 281 -10.20 8.37 -0.89
C ASP A 281 -10.97 9.67 -0.62
N LYS A 282 -10.34 10.83 -0.82
CA LYS A 282 -11.08 12.10 -0.84
C LYS A 282 -11.87 12.20 -2.13
N ILE A 283 -13.20 12.23 -2.02
CA ILE A 283 -14.12 12.41 -3.16
C ILE A 283 -13.96 13.83 -3.73
N VAL A 284 -13.71 13.91 -5.03
CA VAL A 284 -13.60 15.17 -5.80
C VAL A 284 -14.84 15.37 -6.67
N TRP A 285 -15.36 14.29 -7.24
CA TRP A 285 -16.60 14.29 -8.01
C TRP A 285 -17.30 12.93 -7.85
N GLN A 286 -18.63 12.96 -7.90
CA GLN A 286 -19.47 11.76 -7.81
C GLN A 286 -20.69 11.92 -8.71
N THR A 287 -21.17 10.81 -9.27
CA THR A 287 -22.42 10.76 -10.02
C THR A 287 -23.07 9.38 -9.90
N LYS A 288 -24.33 9.26 -10.32
CA LYS A 288 -25.03 7.98 -10.45
C LYS A 288 -25.41 7.77 -11.91
N ILE A 289 -25.24 6.55 -12.42
CA ILE A 289 -25.57 6.17 -13.79
C ILE A 289 -26.35 4.86 -13.77
N ASN A 290 -27.40 4.79 -14.58
CA ASN A 290 -28.11 3.56 -14.89
C ASN A 290 -27.66 3.09 -16.28
N THR A 291 -27.20 1.84 -16.39
CA THR A 291 -26.67 1.26 -17.63
C THR A 291 -27.66 0.36 -18.36
N GLU A 292 -28.93 0.31 -17.92
CA GLU A 292 -30.01 -0.42 -18.61
C GLU A 292 -30.49 0.31 -19.87
N LYS A 293 -30.16 1.60 -19.99
CA LYS A 293 -30.43 2.43 -21.17
C LYS A 293 -29.11 3.02 -21.66
N ASP A 294 -28.88 3.03 -22.97
CA ASP A 294 -27.69 3.65 -23.55
C ASP A 294 -27.63 5.14 -23.15
N VAL A 295 -26.51 5.56 -22.57
CA VAL A 295 -26.29 6.95 -22.17
C VAL A 295 -25.97 7.77 -23.42
N VAL A 296 -26.92 8.58 -23.88
CA VAL A 296 -26.67 9.60 -24.91
C VAL A 296 -26.13 10.86 -24.21
N PHE A 297 -24.87 11.21 -24.48
CA PHE A 297 -24.24 12.45 -24.00
C PHE A 297 -24.63 13.67 -24.84
#